data_AF-A0A7X6RTD7-F1
#
_entry.id   AF-A0A7X6RTD7-F1
#
_cell.length_a   1.000
_cell.length_b   1.000
_cell.length_c   1.000
_cell.angle_alpha   90.00
_cell.angle_beta   90.00
_cell.angle_gamma   90.00
#
_symmetry.space_group_name_H-M   'P 1'
#
loop_
_entity.id
_entity.type
_entity.pdbx_description
1 polymer ?
#
loop_
_entity_poly.entity_id
_entity_poly.type
_entity_poly.pdbx_seq_one_letter_code
_entity_poly.pdbx_strand_id
1 'polypeptide(L)'
;MSTQQAPASGSAPADTPAEYDGWRRGRWEEVAGPNGKARVVANGMVTGPDVRTLPGVPGRWATDGTGALTVTASAADGVVVDGVVVDGTSQVPPGDSLEFPGGLVGFVGGSDGAYGLVVRDHAAVERSGLTGIDAYPYDPAWVLEGEYRAAPEGRRIEVERLTSPCSTEAILAPVDLVVTVNGTEHVMAVLEDMPGQRLVVFTDRTNGRGTPGIGRWLVLPLLEPGSTLTVDFNKATLSHHHLRPSVFVCPLSPPGNHLPLRVEAGERALIHDTTGQGPAAPLVGTPHTEGSDTMSRDPKDKAVTYLRSLERGDWETARAMCASTATVWHNDGKGEQTIADNIVAMAGQADTIESMRYDITRQFTRPGEVLQQHVVHVAAAGGVRGQVFAAVYFRFDDDGLITRIEEYADFVPEREAAGAA
;
A
#
# COMPACT_ATOMS: atom_id res chain seq x y z
N MET A 1 6.70 30.96 -1.09
CA MET A 1 6.66 29.88 -0.07
C MET A 1 8.05 29.30 0.04
N SER A 2 8.73 29.48 1.18
CA SER A 2 10.09 28.96 1.37
C SER A 2 10.09 27.44 1.35
N THR A 3 10.80 26.85 0.40
CA THR A 3 11.18 25.44 0.42
C THR A 3 12.10 25.24 1.63
N GLN A 4 11.56 24.73 2.74
CA GLN A 4 12.39 24.23 3.83
C GLN A 4 13.21 23.06 3.28
N GLN A 5 14.53 23.21 3.35
CA GLN A 5 15.50 22.24 2.87
C GLN A 5 15.63 21.09 3.88
N ALA A 6 15.93 19.90 3.37
CA ALA A 6 16.39 18.76 4.17
C ALA A 6 17.65 19.13 4.98
N PRO A 7 18.00 18.40 6.05
CA PRO A 7 19.29 18.59 6.70
C PRO A 7 20.41 18.55 5.67
N ALA A 8 21.42 19.41 5.84
CA ALA A 8 22.51 19.53 4.88
C ALA A 8 23.34 18.24 4.87
N SER A 9 23.14 17.40 3.85
CA SER A 9 23.98 16.22 3.62
C SER A 9 25.40 16.69 3.26
N GLY A 10 26.31 16.60 4.24
CA GLY A 10 27.73 16.84 4.04
C GLY A 10 28.35 15.78 3.11
N SER A 11 29.19 16.22 2.19
CA SER A 11 29.84 15.41 1.16
C SER A 11 30.84 14.38 1.72
N ALA A 12 30.39 13.13 1.85
CA ALA A 12 31.11 11.84 1.68
C ALA A 12 30.17 10.74 2.23
N PRO A 13 30.13 9.51 1.67
CA PRO A 13 29.43 8.41 2.34
C PRO A 13 30.09 8.20 3.71
N ALA A 14 29.39 8.54 4.79
CA ALA A 14 29.81 8.15 6.12
C ALA A 14 29.83 6.61 6.18
N ASP A 15 30.84 6.03 6.84
CA ASP A 15 30.86 4.59 7.06
C ASP A 15 29.55 4.17 7.74
N THR A 16 28.86 3.20 7.15
CA THR A 16 27.61 2.70 7.68
C THR A 16 27.87 2.06 9.05
N PRO A 17 27.17 2.47 10.12
CA PRO A 17 27.40 1.88 11.44
C PRO A 17 27.05 0.39 11.45
N ALA A 18 27.86 -0.43 12.13
CA ALA A 18 27.61 -1.87 12.25
C ALA A 18 26.24 -2.20 12.87
N GLU A 19 25.73 -1.31 13.72
CA GLU A 19 24.37 -1.40 14.27
C GLU A 19 23.30 -1.29 13.18
N TYR A 20 23.47 -0.37 12.22
CA TYR A 20 22.55 -0.22 11.09
C TYR A 20 22.57 -1.45 10.19
N ASP A 21 23.75 -2.01 9.90
CA ASP A 21 23.85 -3.25 9.13
C ASP A 21 23.19 -4.44 9.86
N GLY A 22 23.35 -4.51 11.18
CA GLY A 22 22.65 -5.47 12.03
C GLY A 22 21.14 -5.32 11.94
N TRP A 23 20.65 -4.08 12.01
CA TRP A 23 19.25 -3.76 11.83
C TRP A 23 18.75 -4.16 10.44
N ARG A 24 19.48 -3.89 9.36
CA ARG A 24 19.12 -4.28 7.99
C ARG A 24 18.98 -5.80 7.82
N ARG A 25 19.87 -6.59 8.44
CA ARG A 25 19.75 -8.06 8.44
C ARG A 25 18.53 -8.52 9.22
N GLY A 26 18.30 -7.96 10.41
CA GLY A 26 17.11 -8.27 11.21
C GLY A 26 15.81 -7.91 10.49
N ARG A 27 15.80 -6.78 9.78
CA ARG A 27 14.68 -6.35 8.95
C ARG A 27 14.41 -7.30 7.78
N TRP A 28 15.46 -7.80 7.12
CA TRP A 28 15.29 -8.82 6.08
C TRP A 28 14.73 -10.13 6.65
N GLU A 29 15.18 -10.56 7.83
CA GLU A 29 14.64 -11.74 8.51
C GLU A 29 13.15 -11.57 8.87
N GLU A 30 12.76 -10.39 9.36
CA GLU A 30 11.37 -10.03 9.65
C GLU A 30 10.48 -10.10 8.39
N VAL A 31 11.00 -9.73 7.22
CA VAL A 31 10.25 -9.69 5.96
C VAL A 31 10.24 -11.04 5.26
N ALA A 32 11.40 -11.66 5.07
CA ALA A 32 11.61 -12.79 4.17
C ALA A 32 12.13 -14.07 4.85
N GLY A 33 12.45 -14.02 6.15
CA GLY A 33 12.85 -15.18 6.94
C GLY A 33 11.76 -16.27 7.00
N PRO A 34 12.00 -17.42 7.66
CA PRO A 34 11.06 -18.54 7.69
C PRO A 34 9.67 -18.19 8.23
N ASN A 35 9.60 -17.19 9.13
CA ASN A 35 8.37 -16.66 9.71
C ASN A 35 8.01 -15.25 9.17
N GLY A 36 8.66 -14.83 8.09
CA GLY A 36 8.63 -13.46 7.61
C GLY A 36 7.26 -12.98 7.12
N LYS A 37 7.00 -11.68 7.19
CA LYS A 37 5.71 -11.08 6.83
C LYS A 37 5.35 -11.23 5.35
N ALA A 38 6.32 -11.32 4.45
CA ALA A 38 6.09 -11.63 3.04
C ALA A 38 5.59 -13.08 2.83
N ARG A 39 5.72 -13.97 3.83
CA ARG A 39 5.17 -15.33 3.75
C ARG A 39 3.72 -15.42 4.16
N VAL A 40 3.14 -14.38 4.76
CA VAL A 40 1.75 -14.39 5.21
C VAL A 40 0.82 -14.24 4.01
N VAL A 41 -0.07 -15.21 3.83
CA VAL A 41 -1.03 -15.28 2.71
C VAL A 41 -2.48 -15.10 3.15
N ALA A 42 -2.75 -15.26 4.45
CA ALA A 42 -4.03 -14.93 5.06
C ALA A 42 -3.86 -14.61 6.54
N ASN A 43 -4.76 -13.81 7.10
CA ASN A 43 -4.88 -13.61 8.53
C ASN A 43 -6.35 -13.36 8.90
N GLY A 44 -6.67 -13.44 10.19
CA GLY A 44 -7.99 -13.07 10.69
C GLY A 44 -8.12 -13.16 12.21
N MET A 45 -9.19 -12.57 12.73
CA MET A 45 -9.54 -12.60 14.15
C MET A 45 -10.81 -13.40 14.36
N VAL A 46 -10.79 -14.30 15.35
CA VAL A 46 -11.95 -15.10 15.76
C VAL A 46 -12.30 -14.71 17.18
N THR A 47 -13.55 -14.27 17.37
CA THR A 47 -14.10 -13.88 18.66
C THR A 47 -15.51 -14.43 18.83
N GLY A 48 -15.76 -15.07 19.97
CA GLY A 48 -17.09 -15.57 20.32
C GLY A 48 -17.56 -16.79 19.52
N PRO A 49 -18.77 -17.28 19.82
CA PRO A 49 -19.29 -18.55 19.31
C PRO A 49 -19.84 -18.49 17.88
N ASP A 50 -19.94 -17.29 17.30
CA ASP A 50 -20.48 -17.11 15.95
C ASP A 50 -19.50 -17.66 14.90
N VAL A 51 -19.89 -18.81 14.34
CA VAL A 51 -19.10 -19.53 13.35
C VAL A 51 -18.91 -18.67 12.10
N ARG A 52 -17.65 -18.49 11.70
CA ARG A 52 -17.25 -17.67 10.56
C ARG A 52 -16.22 -18.36 9.68
N THR A 53 -16.19 -17.99 8.42
CA THR A 53 -15.07 -18.29 7.52
C THR A 53 -14.14 -17.08 7.49
N LEU A 54 -12.83 -17.31 7.46
CA LEU A 54 -11.84 -16.26 7.29
C LEU A 54 -11.32 -16.29 5.85
N PRO A 55 -11.18 -15.13 5.16
CA PRO A 55 -10.65 -15.10 3.80
C PRO A 55 -9.28 -15.78 3.71
N GLY A 56 -9.14 -16.74 2.80
CA GLY A 56 -7.87 -17.45 2.57
C GLY A 56 -7.48 -18.44 3.67
N VAL A 57 -8.33 -18.69 4.66
CA VAL A 57 -8.10 -19.70 5.70
C VAL A 57 -9.14 -20.82 5.56
N PRO A 58 -8.72 -22.06 5.29
CA PRO A 58 -9.62 -23.21 5.24
C PRO A 58 -10.34 -23.46 6.59
N GLY A 59 -11.56 -23.99 6.51
CA GLY A 59 -12.39 -24.32 7.68
C GLY A 59 -13.30 -23.20 8.16
N ARG A 60 -14.17 -23.55 9.11
CA ARG A 60 -15.10 -22.64 9.78
C ARG A 60 -14.68 -22.48 11.24
N TRP A 61 -14.53 -21.26 11.71
CA TRP A 61 -13.87 -20.94 12.97
C TRP A 61 -14.83 -20.29 13.95
N ALA A 62 -14.71 -20.64 15.22
CA ALA A 62 -15.49 -20.08 16.33
C ALA A 62 -14.77 -20.33 17.67
N THR A 63 -15.25 -19.74 18.75
CA THR A 63 -14.88 -20.19 20.10
C THR A 63 -16.01 -21.02 20.71
N ASP A 64 -15.68 -22.08 21.44
CA ASP A 64 -16.69 -22.87 22.15
C ASP A 64 -17.19 -22.19 23.44
N GLY A 65 -18.06 -22.88 24.18
CA GLY A 65 -18.61 -22.39 25.46
C GLY A 65 -17.57 -22.19 26.57
N THR A 66 -16.35 -22.70 26.40
CA THR A 66 -15.21 -22.46 27.31
C THR A 66 -14.33 -21.30 26.86
N GLY A 67 -14.57 -20.77 25.66
CA GLY A 67 -13.72 -19.75 25.03
C GLY A 67 -12.51 -20.34 24.30
N ALA A 68 -12.44 -21.66 24.09
CA ALA A 68 -11.38 -22.29 23.30
C ALA A 68 -11.64 -22.12 21.80
N LEU A 69 -10.60 -21.89 21.00
CA LEU A 69 -10.73 -21.82 19.54
C LEU A 69 -11.11 -23.19 18.98
N THR A 70 -12.02 -23.20 18.02
CA THR A 70 -12.45 -24.40 17.30
C THR A 70 -12.42 -24.16 15.80
N VAL A 71 -12.14 -25.25 15.07
CA VAL A 71 -12.30 -25.33 13.62
C VAL A 71 -13.24 -26.47 13.28
N THR A 72 -14.20 -26.20 12.39
CA THR A 72 -15.05 -27.20 11.76
C THR A 72 -14.65 -27.34 10.29
N ALA A 73 -14.31 -28.56 9.87
CA ALA A 73 -13.91 -28.89 8.51
C ALA A 73 -14.28 -30.34 8.19
N SER A 74 -14.36 -30.69 6.91
CA SER A 74 -14.42 -32.07 6.44
C SER A 74 -13.01 -32.59 6.13
N ALA A 75 -12.83 -33.91 6.09
CA ALA A 75 -11.56 -34.50 5.67
C ALA A 75 -11.08 -34.01 4.28
N ALA A 76 -12.01 -33.61 3.40
CA ALA A 76 -11.71 -33.09 2.07
C ALA A 76 -11.12 -31.68 2.07
N ASP A 77 -11.34 -30.91 3.15
CA ASP A 77 -10.77 -29.56 3.31
C ASP A 77 -9.29 -29.59 3.71
N GLY A 78 -8.79 -30.76 4.16
CA GLY A 78 -7.38 -31.01 4.44
C GLY A 78 -6.79 -30.20 5.58
N VAL A 79 -7.62 -29.74 6.53
CA VAL A 79 -7.18 -29.06 7.76
C VAL A 79 -6.59 -30.09 8.72
N VAL A 80 -5.38 -29.83 9.21
CA VAL A 80 -4.70 -30.69 10.19
C VAL A 80 -4.41 -29.89 11.46
N VAL A 81 -4.79 -30.45 12.60
CA VAL A 81 -4.52 -29.90 13.95
C VAL A 81 -3.72 -30.95 14.71
N ASP A 82 -2.53 -30.59 15.18
CA ASP A 82 -1.63 -31.51 15.91
C ASP A 82 -1.42 -32.87 15.21
N GLY A 83 -1.20 -32.82 13.88
CA GLY A 83 -1.00 -34.00 13.04
C GLY A 83 -2.27 -34.82 12.73
N VAL A 84 -3.45 -34.41 13.21
CA VAL A 84 -4.73 -35.10 12.97
C VAL A 84 -5.58 -34.32 11.96
N VAL A 85 -6.03 -35.00 10.91
CA VAL A 85 -6.97 -34.44 9.92
C VAL A 85 -8.32 -34.19 10.59
N VAL A 86 -8.84 -32.98 10.44
CA VAL A 86 -10.16 -32.59 10.99
C VAL A 86 -11.27 -33.12 10.08
N ASP A 87 -12.20 -33.88 10.68
CA ASP A 87 -13.48 -34.27 10.08
C ASP A 87 -14.59 -34.10 11.12
N GLY A 88 -15.30 -32.97 11.05
CA GLY A 88 -16.16 -32.46 12.12
C GLY A 88 -15.55 -31.23 12.79
N THR A 89 -15.72 -31.11 14.11
CA THR A 89 -15.20 -29.96 14.89
C THR A 89 -14.07 -30.40 15.81
N SER A 90 -12.98 -29.64 15.82
CA SER A 90 -11.82 -29.87 16.69
C SER A 90 -11.40 -28.57 17.38
N GLN A 91 -10.91 -28.68 18.62
CA GLN A 91 -10.28 -27.57 19.32
C GLN A 91 -8.88 -27.32 18.74
N VAL A 92 -8.47 -26.06 18.71
CA VAL A 92 -7.16 -25.62 18.21
C VAL A 92 -6.42 -24.90 19.35
N PRO A 93 -5.40 -25.51 19.95
CA PRO A 93 -4.62 -24.86 21.00
C PRO A 93 -3.81 -23.67 20.45
N PRO A 94 -3.67 -22.57 21.22
CA PRO A 94 -2.75 -21.49 20.88
C PRO A 94 -1.30 -21.98 20.87
N GLY A 95 -0.50 -21.44 19.95
CA GLY A 95 0.91 -21.83 19.78
C GLY A 95 1.13 -23.07 18.92
N ASP A 96 0.10 -23.87 18.68
CA ASP A 96 0.19 -25.03 17.80
C ASP A 96 0.27 -24.61 16.32
N SER A 97 0.98 -25.43 15.55
CA SER A 97 1.03 -25.30 14.09
C SER A 97 -0.14 -26.04 13.47
N LEU A 98 -0.89 -25.33 12.65
CA LEU A 98 -1.92 -25.89 11.78
C LEU A 98 -1.28 -26.19 10.42
N GLU A 99 -1.72 -27.26 9.78
CA GLU A 99 -1.36 -27.51 8.38
C GLU A 99 -2.60 -27.45 7.50
N PHE A 100 -2.43 -26.90 6.30
CA PHE A 100 -3.48 -26.82 5.30
C PHE A 100 -2.96 -27.29 3.93
N PRO A 101 -3.85 -27.58 2.96
CA PRO A 101 -3.45 -28.00 1.63
C PRO A 101 -2.45 -27.05 0.96
N GLY A 102 -1.57 -27.60 0.13
CA GLY A 102 -0.57 -26.82 -0.61
C GLY A 102 0.65 -26.40 0.21
N GLY A 103 0.88 -27.00 1.39
CA GLY A 103 2.04 -26.71 2.24
C GLY A 103 1.91 -25.41 3.04
N LEU A 104 0.68 -24.95 3.22
CA LEU A 104 0.36 -23.77 4.03
C LEU A 104 0.39 -24.13 5.52
N VAL A 105 0.95 -23.23 6.33
CA VAL A 105 1.08 -23.42 7.78
C VAL A 105 0.36 -22.29 8.51
N GLY A 106 -0.56 -22.64 9.41
CA GLY A 106 -1.26 -21.70 10.28
C GLY A 106 -0.61 -21.60 11.65
N PHE A 107 -0.71 -20.42 12.25
CA PHE A 107 -0.34 -20.17 13.63
C PHE A 107 -1.46 -19.42 14.34
N VAL A 108 -1.80 -19.88 15.54
CA VAL A 108 -2.81 -19.27 16.40
C VAL A 108 -2.13 -18.59 17.58
N GLY A 109 -2.40 -17.30 17.74
CA GLY A 109 -2.11 -16.56 18.96
C GLY A 109 -3.38 -16.05 19.63
N GLY A 110 -3.29 -15.70 20.91
CA GLY A 110 -4.42 -15.19 21.68
C GLY A 110 -4.88 -16.14 22.79
N SER A 111 -5.84 -15.67 23.57
CA SER A 111 -6.41 -16.36 24.72
C SER A 111 -7.83 -15.83 24.98
N ASP A 112 -8.54 -16.48 25.91
CA ASP A 112 -9.77 -15.94 26.52
C ASP A 112 -10.86 -15.55 25.51
N GLY A 113 -11.03 -16.37 24.47
CA GLY A 113 -12.08 -16.19 23.47
C GLY A 113 -11.74 -15.20 22.35
N ALA A 114 -10.50 -14.71 22.26
CA ALA A 114 -10.02 -13.88 21.16
C ALA A 114 -8.73 -14.45 20.56
N TYR A 115 -8.80 -14.91 19.30
CA TYR A 115 -7.68 -15.57 18.64
C TYR A 115 -7.36 -14.94 17.30
N GLY A 116 -6.10 -14.57 17.13
CA GLY A 116 -5.51 -14.18 15.85
C GLY A 116 -4.97 -15.42 15.13
N LEU A 117 -5.40 -15.61 13.90
CA LEU A 117 -4.90 -16.67 13.03
C LEU A 117 -4.07 -16.05 11.91
N VAL A 118 -2.89 -16.62 11.66
CA VAL A 118 -1.97 -16.18 10.60
C VAL A 118 -1.58 -17.41 9.78
N VAL A 119 -1.86 -17.38 8.48
CA VAL A 119 -1.50 -18.45 7.54
C VAL A 119 -0.33 -18.01 6.69
N ARG A 120 0.67 -18.88 6.60
CA ARG A 120 1.91 -18.65 5.87
C ARG A 120 2.13 -19.70 4.80
N ASP A 121 2.83 -19.30 3.76
CA ASP A 121 3.29 -20.16 2.68
C ASP A 121 4.82 -20.09 2.58
N HIS A 122 5.46 -21.23 2.79
CA HIS A 122 6.93 -21.35 2.80
C HIS A 122 7.57 -21.11 1.44
N ALA A 123 6.82 -21.08 0.34
CA ALA A 123 7.32 -20.75 -0.98
C ALA A 123 6.88 -19.35 -1.47
N ALA A 124 6.20 -18.56 -0.64
CA ALA A 124 5.66 -17.25 -1.06
C ALA A 124 6.73 -16.23 -1.47
N VAL A 125 7.88 -16.18 -0.77
CA VAL A 125 8.96 -15.21 -1.06
C VAL A 125 9.61 -15.56 -2.39
N GLU A 126 9.90 -16.85 -2.57
CA GLU A 126 10.51 -17.42 -3.77
C GLU A 126 9.58 -17.27 -4.98
N ARG A 127 8.28 -17.52 -4.80
CA ARG A 127 7.25 -17.33 -5.83
C ARG A 127 6.87 -15.89 -6.13
N SER A 128 7.14 -14.94 -5.22
CA SER A 128 7.05 -13.51 -5.54
C SER A 128 8.33 -12.96 -6.12
N GLY A 129 9.45 -13.69 -5.99
CA GLY A 129 10.76 -13.28 -6.50
C GLY A 129 11.39 -12.21 -5.65
N LEU A 130 10.91 -12.01 -4.42
CA LEU A 130 11.37 -10.96 -3.53
C LEU A 130 12.81 -11.27 -3.09
N THR A 131 13.74 -10.41 -3.46
CA THR A 131 15.18 -10.60 -3.22
C THR A 131 15.81 -9.51 -2.37
N GLY A 132 15.11 -8.39 -2.14
CA GLY A 132 15.64 -7.34 -1.29
C GLY A 132 14.66 -6.21 -1.00
N ILE A 133 15.16 -5.23 -0.26
CA ILE A 133 14.48 -3.96 0.02
C ILE A 133 15.49 -2.85 -0.31
N ASP A 134 15.15 -2.05 -1.32
CA ASP A 134 15.90 -0.85 -1.68
C ASP A 134 15.75 0.22 -0.60
N ALA A 135 16.79 0.99 -0.37
CA ALA A 135 16.82 2.05 0.62
C ALA A 135 17.74 3.19 0.17
N TYR A 136 17.52 4.38 0.72
CA TYR A 136 18.50 5.45 0.61
C TYR A 136 19.83 5.05 1.30
N PRO A 137 20.97 5.60 0.86
CA PRO A 137 22.22 5.49 1.59
C PRO A 137 22.06 5.95 3.04
N TYR A 138 22.78 5.32 3.96
CA TYR A 138 22.78 5.75 5.36
C TYR A 138 23.27 7.19 5.45
N ASP A 139 22.51 8.04 6.15
CA ASP A 139 22.85 9.43 6.38
C ASP A 139 22.70 9.75 7.89
N PRO A 140 23.81 10.04 8.60
CA PRO A 140 23.77 10.35 10.02
C PRO A 140 23.00 11.63 10.34
N ALA A 141 22.77 12.52 9.36
CA ALA A 141 21.95 13.72 9.57
C ALA A 141 20.47 13.41 9.78
N TRP A 142 20.04 12.18 9.46
CA TRP A 142 18.70 11.64 9.72
C TRP A 142 18.59 10.85 11.02
N VAL A 143 19.65 10.84 11.84
CA VAL A 143 19.63 10.40 13.24
C VAL A 143 19.44 11.62 14.13
N LEU A 144 18.21 11.79 14.62
CA LEU A 144 17.80 12.98 15.36
C LEU A 144 17.57 12.66 16.83
N GLU A 145 17.73 13.66 17.69
CA GLU A 145 17.16 13.62 19.04
C GLU A 145 15.68 13.98 18.95
N GLY A 146 14.84 13.18 19.61
CA GLY A 146 13.42 13.45 19.74
C GLY A 146 12.94 13.34 21.17
N GLU A 147 11.69 13.75 21.38
CA GLU A 147 11.00 13.71 22.67
C GLU A 147 9.60 13.12 22.48
N TYR A 148 9.14 12.30 23.42
CA TYR A 148 7.73 11.96 23.56
C TYR A 148 7.00 13.02 24.38
N ARG A 149 6.14 13.80 23.74
CA ARG A 149 5.22 14.71 24.42
C ARG A 149 3.94 13.96 24.78
N ALA A 150 3.51 14.04 26.03
CA ALA A 150 2.25 13.43 26.47
C ALA A 150 1.05 13.99 25.69
N ALA A 151 0.17 13.10 25.24
CA ALA A 151 -1.14 13.49 24.74
C ALA A 151 -2.19 13.41 25.87
N PRO A 152 -3.38 14.01 25.70
CA PRO A 152 -4.50 13.79 26.63
C PRO A 152 -4.77 12.29 26.86
N GLU A 153 -5.09 11.95 28.11
CA GLU A 153 -5.36 10.56 28.50
C GLU A 153 -6.46 9.96 27.62
N GLY A 154 -6.22 8.76 27.09
CA GLY A 154 -7.16 8.05 26.23
C GLY A 154 -7.35 8.66 24.84
N ARG A 155 -6.50 9.62 24.40
CA ARG A 155 -6.59 10.20 23.04
C ARG A 155 -6.59 9.09 21.98
N ARG A 156 -7.61 9.11 21.13
CA ARG A 156 -7.68 8.33 19.89
C ARG A 156 -7.76 9.26 18.69
N ILE A 157 -7.16 8.85 17.58
CA ILE A 157 -7.18 9.57 16.31
C ILE A 157 -7.90 8.70 15.29
N GLU A 158 -8.84 9.27 14.55
CA GLU A 158 -9.47 8.61 13.42
C GLU A 158 -8.44 8.43 12.30
N VAL A 159 -8.15 7.19 11.96
CA VAL A 159 -7.16 6.82 10.94
C VAL A 159 -7.82 5.94 9.91
N GLU A 160 -7.64 6.28 8.64
CA GLU A 160 -8.08 5.44 7.53
C GLU A 160 -7.24 4.15 7.49
N ARG A 161 -7.90 3.04 7.18
CA ARG A 161 -7.26 1.75 6.93
C ARG A 161 -7.44 1.33 5.49
N LEU A 162 -6.42 0.64 4.98
CA LEU A 162 -6.40 0.03 3.66
C LEU A 162 -7.21 -1.29 3.62
N THR A 163 -8.46 -1.25 4.08
CA THR A 163 -9.45 -2.34 3.91
C THR A 163 -10.15 -2.21 2.56
N SER A 164 -10.93 -3.22 2.17
CA SER A 164 -11.80 -3.15 0.99
C SER A 164 -13.26 -3.40 1.38
N PRO A 165 -14.14 -2.38 1.37
CA PRO A 165 -13.84 -0.94 1.14
C PRO A 165 -12.99 -0.34 2.27
N CYS A 166 -12.34 0.81 2.03
CA CYS A 166 -11.59 1.53 3.07
C CYS A 166 -12.49 1.82 4.27
N SER A 167 -11.94 1.64 5.46
CA SER A 167 -12.60 1.93 6.73
C SER A 167 -11.83 3.01 7.48
N THR A 168 -12.46 3.55 8.51
CA THR A 168 -11.81 4.45 9.46
C THR A 168 -11.94 3.82 10.83
N GLU A 169 -10.87 3.90 11.61
CA GLU A 169 -10.85 3.43 12.99
C GLU A 169 -10.18 4.47 13.88
N ALA A 170 -10.78 4.72 15.05
CA ALA A 170 -10.14 5.47 16.12
C ALA A 170 -9.00 4.63 16.71
N ILE A 171 -7.74 4.99 16.47
CA ILE A 171 -6.55 4.30 17.01
C ILE A 171 -5.99 5.08 18.19
N LEU A 172 -5.52 4.38 19.24
CA LEU A 172 -4.92 5.02 20.41
C LEU A 172 -3.64 5.78 20.01
N ALA A 173 -3.49 7.00 20.48
CA ALA A 173 -2.33 7.84 20.21
C ALA A 173 -1.86 8.53 21.51
N PRO A 174 -1.13 7.84 22.39
CA PRO A 174 -0.90 8.31 23.76
C PRO A 174 0.22 9.36 23.88
N VAL A 175 1.07 9.48 22.85
CA VAL A 175 2.15 10.48 22.80
C VAL A 175 2.27 11.07 21.40
N ASP A 176 2.86 12.25 21.32
CA ASP A 176 3.37 12.83 20.08
C ASP A 176 4.90 12.70 20.07
N LEU A 177 5.48 12.33 18.93
CA LEU A 177 6.90 12.40 18.67
C LEU A 177 7.24 13.81 18.21
N VAL A 178 8.12 14.47 18.94
CA VAL A 178 8.67 15.78 18.60
C VAL A 178 10.10 15.60 18.12
N VAL A 179 10.43 16.09 16.93
CA VAL A 179 11.79 16.14 16.39
C VAL A 179 12.10 17.52 15.85
N THR A 180 13.36 17.96 15.99
CA THR A 180 13.81 19.22 15.40
C THR A 180 14.64 18.95 14.15
N VAL A 181 14.20 19.48 13.01
CA VAL A 181 14.94 19.43 11.74
C VAL A 181 15.25 20.85 11.30
N ASN A 182 16.54 21.16 11.12
CA ASN A 182 17.00 22.51 10.71
C ASN A 182 16.41 23.65 11.58
N GLY A 183 16.33 23.41 12.90
CA GLY A 183 15.77 24.37 13.86
C GLY A 183 14.24 24.52 13.83
N THR A 184 13.53 23.70 13.04
CA THR A 184 12.06 23.65 13.01
C THR A 184 11.56 22.42 13.76
N GLU A 185 10.65 22.62 14.71
CA GLU A 185 9.96 21.54 15.42
C GLU A 185 8.92 20.89 14.50
N HIS A 186 8.99 19.57 14.37
CA HIS A 186 7.99 18.75 13.70
C HIS A 186 7.38 17.78 14.72
N VAL A 187 6.04 17.74 14.74
CA VAL A 187 5.26 16.94 15.70
C VAL A 187 4.46 15.91 14.92
N MET A 188 4.59 14.64 15.29
CA MET A 188 3.86 13.53 14.67
C MET A 188 3.18 12.70 15.75
N ALA A 189 1.91 12.36 15.56
CA ALA A 189 1.20 11.44 16.42
C ALA A 189 1.82 10.05 16.36
N VAL A 190 2.05 9.44 17.53
CA VAL A 190 2.52 8.06 17.66
C VAL A 190 1.32 7.16 17.93
N LEU A 191 1.04 6.27 16.99
CA LEU A 191 -0.05 5.31 17.07
C LEU A 191 0.35 4.09 17.90
N GLU A 192 -0.59 3.58 18.68
CA GLU A 192 -0.56 2.25 19.27
C GLU A 192 -1.67 1.42 18.62
N ASP A 193 -1.37 0.93 17.41
CA ASP A 193 -2.28 0.09 16.62
C ASP A 193 -2.38 -1.34 17.17
N MET A 194 -1.26 -1.82 17.69
CA MET A 194 -1.15 -3.09 18.38
C MET A 194 -0.64 -2.85 19.80
N PRO A 195 -1.13 -3.59 20.81
CA PRO A 195 -0.64 -3.46 22.19
C PRO A 195 0.88 -3.59 22.25
N GLY A 196 1.53 -2.65 22.94
CA GLY A 196 2.99 -2.66 23.06
C GLY A 196 3.73 -2.24 21.79
N GLN A 197 3.09 -1.51 20.88
CA GLN A 197 3.76 -0.90 19.74
C GLN A 197 3.66 0.63 19.78
N ARG A 198 4.78 1.31 19.49
CA ARG A 198 4.82 2.74 19.20
C ARG A 198 5.18 2.91 17.73
N LEU A 199 4.21 3.36 16.93
CA LEU A 199 4.35 3.44 15.48
C LEU A 199 4.03 4.85 15.00
N VAL A 200 4.97 5.48 14.31
CA VAL A 200 4.68 6.65 13.49
C VAL A 200 4.48 6.17 12.06
N VAL A 201 3.26 6.34 11.55
CA VAL A 201 2.97 6.27 10.11
C VAL A 201 3.08 7.69 9.58
N PHE A 202 4.02 7.94 8.66
CA PHE A 202 4.26 9.29 8.15
C PHE A 202 4.33 9.33 6.62
N THR A 203 4.07 10.52 6.10
CA THR A 203 4.34 10.89 4.71
C THR A 203 5.30 12.07 4.68
N ASP A 204 5.97 12.27 3.55
CA ASP A 204 6.92 13.31 3.28
C ASP A 204 6.98 13.60 1.76
N ARG A 205 7.79 14.56 1.33
CA ARG A 205 7.88 14.98 -0.08
C ARG A 205 8.55 13.95 -1.00
N THR A 206 9.03 12.82 -0.50
CA THR A 206 9.50 11.68 -1.31
C THR A 206 8.37 10.77 -1.78
N ASN A 207 7.20 10.78 -1.12
CA ASN A 207 6.10 9.87 -1.48
C ASN A 207 5.59 10.09 -2.90
N GLY A 208 5.29 9.00 -3.61
CA GLY A 208 4.78 9.00 -4.99
C GLY A 208 5.85 9.20 -6.08
N ARG A 209 7.11 9.51 -5.71
CA ARG A 209 8.23 9.64 -6.66
C ARG A 209 9.45 8.80 -6.24
N GLY A 210 9.90 8.97 -5.00
CA GLY A 210 11.09 8.29 -4.44
C GLY A 210 10.78 7.19 -3.43
N THR A 211 9.59 7.22 -2.84
CA THR A 211 9.05 6.23 -1.89
C THR A 211 7.54 6.02 -2.17
N PRO A 212 6.89 4.96 -1.67
CA PRO A 212 5.50 4.65 -2.02
C PRO A 212 4.51 5.69 -1.51
N GLY A 213 3.38 5.86 -2.18
CA GLY A 213 2.43 6.94 -1.90
C GLY A 213 1.76 6.89 -0.52
N ILE A 214 1.58 5.70 0.06
CA ILE A 214 0.87 5.52 1.34
C ILE A 214 1.72 5.80 2.58
N GLY A 215 2.98 6.21 2.41
CA GLY A 215 3.88 6.55 3.51
C GLY A 215 4.76 5.40 3.96
N ARG A 216 5.50 5.67 5.05
CA ARG A 216 6.46 4.74 5.67
C ARG A 216 6.23 4.69 7.18
N TRP A 217 6.83 3.69 7.79
CA TRP A 217 6.69 3.39 9.21
C TRP A 217 7.99 3.67 9.94
N LEU A 218 7.88 4.34 11.07
CA LEU A 218 8.95 4.42 12.05
C LEU A 218 8.48 3.71 13.32
N VAL A 219 9.10 2.56 13.60
CA VAL A 219 8.84 1.78 14.81
C VAL A 219 9.74 2.32 15.91
N LEU A 220 9.15 2.74 17.02
CA LEU A 220 9.83 3.43 18.10
C LEU A 220 9.81 2.60 19.39
N PRO A 221 10.74 2.85 20.33
CA PRO A 221 10.73 2.18 21.62
C PRO A 221 9.49 2.57 22.44
N LEU A 222 9.02 1.63 23.25
CA LEU A 222 8.02 1.82 24.30
C LEU A 222 8.65 2.56 25.48
N LEU A 223 8.55 3.88 25.48
CA LEU A 223 9.03 4.75 26.56
C LEU A 223 7.87 5.58 27.12
N GLU A 224 8.03 6.04 28.35
CA GLU A 224 7.06 6.89 29.03
C GLU A 224 7.01 8.30 28.40
N PRO A 225 5.88 9.01 28.49
CA PRO A 225 5.82 10.42 28.11
C PRO A 225 6.86 11.26 28.87
N GLY A 226 7.47 12.23 28.18
CA GLY A 226 8.59 13.05 28.65
C GLY A 226 9.96 12.43 28.41
N SER A 227 10.04 11.20 27.89
CA SER A 227 11.31 10.56 27.54
C SER A 227 11.92 11.19 26.29
N THR A 228 13.24 11.35 26.29
CA THR A 228 14.01 11.59 25.07
C THR A 228 14.40 10.27 24.42
N LEU A 229 14.53 10.27 23.09
CA LEU A 229 14.89 9.09 22.32
C LEU A 229 15.66 9.47 21.06
N THR A 230 16.50 8.55 20.60
CA THR A 230 17.10 8.64 19.27
C THR A 230 16.07 8.23 18.22
N VAL A 231 15.82 9.12 17.27
CA VAL A 231 14.90 8.94 16.14
C VAL A 231 15.72 8.77 14.88
N ASP A 232 15.82 7.54 14.40
CA ASP A 232 16.64 7.21 13.22
C ASP A 232 15.75 6.97 11.98
N PHE A 233 15.62 7.99 11.13
CA PHE A 233 14.87 7.86 9.87
C PHE A 233 15.53 6.92 8.85
N ASN A 234 16.82 6.55 9.03
CA ASN A 234 17.42 5.49 8.23
C ASN A 234 16.76 4.13 8.48
N LYS A 235 16.11 3.98 9.65
CA LYS A 235 15.33 2.79 10.05
C LYS A 235 13.84 2.91 9.70
N ALA A 236 13.43 3.90 8.90
CA ALA A 236 12.07 3.97 8.37
C ALA A 236 11.82 2.81 7.38
N THR A 237 10.68 2.13 7.53
CA THR A 237 10.35 0.90 6.80
C THR A 237 9.12 1.05 5.93
N LEU A 238 9.01 0.20 4.92
CA LEU A 238 7.77 -0.09 4.21
C LEU A 238 6.81 -0.85 5.13
N SER A 239 5.55 -0.44 5.15
CA SER A 239 4.49 -1.15 5.87
C SER A 239 4.28 -2.58 5.36
N HIS A 240 3.70 -3.44 6.18
CA HIS A 240 3.35 -4.80 5.77
C HIS A 240 2.38 -4.84 4.56
N HIS A 241 1.56 -3.79 4.38
CA HIS A 241 0.69 -3.66 3.20
C HIS A 241 1.48 -3.59 1.89
N HIS A 242 2.70 -3.02 1.87
CA HIS A 242 3.55 -3.06 0.68
C HIS A 242 4.01 -4.48 0.33
N LEU A 243 4.20 -5.33 1.34
CA LEU A 243 4.62 -6.72 1.15
C LEU A 243 3.48 -7.58 0.60
N ARG A 244 2.28 -7.43 1.19
CA ARG A 244 1.09 -8.23 0.90
C ARG A 244 -0.19 -7.38 1.07
N PRO A 245 -0.57 -6.59 0.05
CA PRO A 245 -1.70 -5.66 0.15
C PRO A 245 -3.06 -6.37 0.30
N SER A 246 -3.17 -7.62 -0.17
CA SER A 246 -4.36 -8.45 -0.02
C SER A 246 -4.58 -8.98 1.41
N VAL A 247 -3.58 -8.85 2.29
CA VAL A 247 -3.57 -9.49 3.61
C VAL A 247 -3.49 -8.47 4.75
N PHE A 248 -2.66 -7.45 4.62
CA PHE A 248 -2.42 -6.51 5.71
C PHE A 248 -3.21 -5.22 5.53
N VAL A 249 -4.18 -4.96 6.39
CA VAL A 249 -5.03 -3.77 6.37
C VAL A 249 -4.45 -2.65 7.25
N CYS A 250 -3.27 -2.17 6.87
CA CYS A 250 -2.50 -1.21 7.65
C CYS A 250 -3.21 0.16 7.80
N PRO A 251 -2.96 0.88 8.91
CA PRO A 251 -3.37 2.27 9.05
C PRO A 251 -2.57 3.17 8.10
N LEU A 252 -3.24 4.18 7.55
CA LEU A 252 -2.63 5.26 6.79
C LEU A 252 -2.02 6.32 7.72
N SER A 253 -1.25 7.24 7.15
CA SER A 253 -0.69 8.38 7.88
C SER A 253 -1.84 9.24 8.43
N PRO A 254 -1.94 9.47 9.75
CA PRO A 254 -2.97 10.34 10.31
C PRO A 254 -2.78 11.80 9.86
N PRO A 255 -3.85 12.62 9.94
CA PRO A 255 -3.74 14.06 9.75
C PRO A 255 -2.70 14.66 10.68
N GLY A 256 -1.70 15.35 10.12
CA GLY A 256 -0.59 15.95 10.89
C GLY A 256 0.75 15.20 10.78
N ASN A 257 0.75 13.92 10.40
CA ASN A 257 1.99 13.15 10.19
C ASN A 257 2.63 13.34 8.80
N HIS A 258 2.35 14.48 8.15
CA HIS A 258 3.02 14.85 6.91
C HIS A 258 4.20 15.78 7.21
N LEU A 259 5.42 15.31 6.93
CA LEU A 259 6.62 16.12 7.00
C LEU A 259 6.77 16.93 5.70
N PRO A 260 6.80 18.27 5.75
CA PRO A 260 6.94 19.12 4.55
C PRO A 260 8.39 19.15 4.01
N LEU A 261 9.12 18.06 4.19
CA LEU A 261 10.53 17.86 3.87
C LEU A 261 10.69 16.64 2.97
N ARG A 262 11.83 16.50 2.28
CA ARG A 262 12.18 15.24 1.61
C ARG A 262 13.00 14.40 2.58
N VAL A 263 12.42 13.30 3.06
CA VAL A 263 13.12 12.38 3.98
C VAL A 263 13.83 11.31 3.16
N GLU A 264 15.02 11.63 2.67
CA GLU A 264 15.86 10.77 1.82
C GLU A 264 16.72 9.80 2.66
N ALA A 265 16.07 9.13 3.62
CA ALA A 265 16.64 8.08 4.47
C ALA A 265 15.63 6.93 4.60
N GLY A 266 16.10 5.68 4.79
CA GLY A 266 15.24 4.51 5.00
C GLY A 266 14.76 3.81 3.72
N GLU A 267 13.85 2.84 3.88
CA GLU A 267 13.38 1.97 2.81
C GLU A 267 12.60 2.74 1.72
N ARG A 268 12.77 2.31 0.46
CA ARG A 268 12.21 2.95 -0.74
C ARG A 268 11.30 2.04 -1.54
N ALA A 269 11.71 0.81 -1.79
CA ALA A 269 10.97 -0.12 -2.64
C ALA A 269 11.37 -1.57 -2.34
N LEU A 270 10.52 -2.51 -2.74
CA LEU A 270 10.86 -3.94 -2.74
C LEU A 270 11.60 -4.28 -4.04
N ILE A 271 12.64 -5.09 -3.93
CA ILE A 271 13.43 -5.57 -5.07
C ILE A 271 12.99 -6.99 -5.38
N HIS A 272 12.71 -7.25 -6.65
CA HIS A 272 12.35 -8.58 -7.13
C HIS A 272 13.33 -9.04 -8.23
N ASP A 273 13.70 -10.32 -8.22
CA ASP A 273 14.51 -10.94 -9.27
C ASP A 273 13.63 -11.25 -10.48
N THR A 274 14.03 -10.70 -11.63
CA THR A 274 13.35 -10.85 -12.91
C THR A 274 13.64 -12.18 -13.62
N THR A 275 14.50 -13.06 -13.08
CA THR A 275 15.01 -14.25 -13.81
C THR A 275 14.34 -15.59 -13.47
N GLY A 276 13.38 -15.67 -12.54
CA GLY A 276 12.83 -16.94 -12.02
C GLY A 276 11.30 -17.14 -12.07
N GLN A 277 10.52 -16.22 -12.63
CA GLN A 277 9.05 -16.29 -12.60
C GLN A 277 8.41 -16.23 -13.99
N GLY A 278 7.72 -17.31 -14.37
CA GLY A 278 6.48 -17.15 -15.13
C GLY A 278 5.53 -16.23 -14.34
N PRO A 279 4.70 -15.40 -14.98
CA PRO A 279 4.35 -14.10 -14.43
C PRO A 279 3.49 -14.21 -13.18
N ALA A 280 4.11 -13.97 -12.02
CA ALA A 280 3.47 -13.36 -10.87
C ALA A 280 3.64 -11.84 -11.01
N ALA A 281 2.54 -11.12 -10.83
CA ALA A 281 2.40 -9.69 -11.05
C ALA A 281 3.37 -8.85 -10.19
N PRO A 282 3.90 -7.74 -10.75
CA PRO A 282 4.28 -6.59 -9.94
C PRO A 282 3.64 -5.27 -10.37
N LEU A 283 3.40 -4.49 -9.33
CA LEU A 283 3.01 -3.10 -9.25
C LEU A 283 4.19 -2.16 -9.65
N VAL A 284 3.83 -1.10 -10.40
CA VAL A 284 4.40 0.27 -10.39
C VAL A 284 5.66 0.55 -11.24
N GLY A 285 5.70 1.78 -11.80
CA GLY A 285 6.52 2.24 -12.93
C GLY A 285 8.03 2.46 -12.68
N THR A 286 8.82 2.20 -13.74
CA THR A 286 9.64 3.12 -14.60
C THR A 286 11.08 3.41 -14.16
N PRO A 287 12.12 3.59 -15.04
CA PRO A 287 12.18 3.60 -16.53
C PRO A 287 13.33 2.79 -17.21
N HIS A 288 13.22 2.67 -18.55
CA HIS A 288 14.18 2.35 -19.64
C HIS A 288 15.55 1.66 -19.37
N THR A 289 15.73 0.43 -19.89
CA THR A 289 16.59 0.15 -21.07
C THR A 289 16.07 -1.10 -21.79
N GLU A 290 16.15 -1.07 -23.11
CA GLU A 290 15.45 -1.87 -24.13
C GLU A 290 15.52 -3.40 -23.98
N GLY A 291 14.39 -4.08 -24.21
CA GLY A 291 14.39 -5.51 -24.55
C GLY A 291 13.11 -6.31 -24.24
N SER A 292 12.26 -6.43 -25.27
CA SER A 292 11.30 -7.53 -25.50
C SER A 292 9.92 -7.50 -24.81
N ASP A 293 9.01 -6.93 -25.57
CA ASP A 293 7.55 -6.89 -25.56
C ASP A 293 6.82 -8.21 -25.21
N THR A 294 5.97 -8.21 -24.18
CA THR A 294 4.80 -9.10 -24.11
C THR A 294 3.70 -8.44 -23.28
N MET A 295 2.70 -7.84 -23.94
CA MET A 295 1.56 -7.16 -23.30
C MET A 295 0.66 -8.12 -22.50
N SER A 296 0.21 -7.69 -21.30
CA SER A 296 -0.81 -8.38 -20.47
C SER A 296 -2.10 -8.61 -21.26
N ARG A 297 -2.81 -9.72 -21.01
CA ARG A 297 -4.09 -10.07 -21.66
C ARG A 297 -5.35 -9.69 -20.86
N ASP A 298 -5.24 -9.30 -19.59
CA ASP A 298 -6.42 -8.92 -18.78
C ASP A 298 -6.94 -7.52 -19.19
N PRO A 299 -8.21 -7.39 -19.65
CA PRO A 299 -8.81 -6.09 -19.98
C PRO A 299 -8.71 -5.06 -18.84
N LYS A 300 -8.76 -5.49 -17.57
CA LYS A 300 -8.61 -4.60 -16.41
C LYS A 300 -7.27 -3.90 -16.41
N ASP A 301 -6.20 -4.67 -16.55
CA ASP A 301 -4.84 -4.18 -16.55
C ASP A 301 -4.57 -3.30 -17.76
N LYS A 302 -5.17 -3.64 -18.92
CA LYS A 302 -5.09 -2.83 -20.13
C LYS A 302 -5.77 -1.46 -19.93
N ALA A 303 -6.95 -1.41 -19.31
CA ALA A 303 -7.61 -0.14 -19.00
C ALA A 303 -6.75 0.73 -18.07
N VAL A 304 -6.16 0.13 -17.02
CA VAL A 304 -5.25 0.85 -16.11
C VAL A 304 -4.01 1.33 -16.84
N THR A 305 -3.38 0.47 -17.64
CA THR A 305 -2.16 0.78 -18.38
C THR A 305 -2.39 1.94 -19.35
N TYR A 306 -3.52 1.93 -20.07
CA TYR A 306 -3.92 3.03 -20.94
C TYR A 306 -3.98 4.36 -20.19
N LEU A 307 -4.64 4.43 -19.02
CA LEU A 307 -4.70 5.65 -18.22
C LEU A 307 -3.33 6.07 -17.66
N ARG A 308 -2.47 5.12 -17.28
CA ARG A 308 -1.10 5.41 -16.84
C ARG A 308 -0.23 5.98 -17.96
N SER A 309 -0.45 5.57 -19.21
CA SER A 309 0.19 6.18 -20.37
C SER A 309 -0.26 7.64 -20.53
N LEU A 310 -1.56 7.93 -20.40
CA LEU A 310 -2.08 9.30 -20.41
C LEU A 310 -1.50 10.14 -19.26
N GLU A 311 -1.41 9.59 -18.05
CA GLU A 311 -0.83 10.25 -16.87
C GLU A 311 0.62 10.68 -17.07
N ARG A 312 1.40 9.89 -17.82
CA ARG A 312 2.81 10.17 -18.13
C ARG A 312 3.00 11.05 -19.36
N GLY A 313 1.93 11.39 -20.07
CA GLY A 313 2.01 12.02 -21.39
C GLY A 313 2.62 11.10 -22.47
N ASP A 314 2.59 9.78 -22.26
CA ASP A 314 3.03 8.78 -23.22
C ASP A 314 1.91 8.49 -24.24
N TRP A 315 1.70 9.46 -25.12
CA TRP A 315 0.64 9.45 -26.13
C TRP A 315 0.81 8.35 -27.18
N GLU A 316 2.06 7.99 -27.49
CA GLU A 316 2.39 6.95 -28.47
C GLU A 316 1.98 5.57 -27.93
N THR A 317 2.37 5.24 -26.69
CA THR A 317 1.94 4.00 -26.05
C THR A 317 0.43 3.97 -25.87
N ALA A 318 -0.20 5.07 -25.42
CA ALA A 318 -1.65 5.15 -25.31
C ALA A 318 -2.35 4.88 -26.65
N ARG A 319 -1.83 5.42 -27.75
CA ARG A 319 -2.38 5.20 -29.09
C ARG A 319 -2.19 3.76 -29.56
N ALA A 320 -1.04 3.14 -29.29
CA ALA A 320 -0.73 1.76 -29.70
C ALA A 320 -1.64 0.73 -29.03
N MET A 321 -2.20 1.06 -27.87
CA MET A 321 -3.17 0.20 -27.16
C MET A 321 -4.59 0.22 -27.77
N CYS A 322 -4.84 1.11 -28.74
CA CYS A 322 -6.15 1.27 -29.35
C CYS A 322 -6.16 0.77 -30.79
N ALA A 323 -7.24 0.09 -31.18
CA ALA A 323 -7.47 -0.29 -32.56
C ALA A 323 -7.48 0.97 -33.45
N SER A 324 -7.08 0.86 -34.72
CA SER A 324 -7.07 2.01 -35.63
C SER A 324 -8.45 2.61 -35.87
N THR A 325 -9.50 1.83 -35.64
CA THR A 325 -10.91 2.22 -35.75
C THR A 325 -11.55 2.59 -34.41
N ALA A 326 -10.76 2.70 -33.33
CA ALA A 326 -11.31 2.95 -32.01
C ALA A 326 -11.97 4.33 -31.91
N THR A 327 -13.11 4.40 -31.23
CA THR A 327 -13.86 5.63 -31.03
C THR A 327 -13.88 6.05 -29.57
N VAL A 328 -13.94 7.36 -29.35
CA VAL A 328 -14.02 7.98 -28.02
C VAL A 328 -15.26 8.87 -27.99
N TRP A 329 -16.00 8.81 -26.89
CA TRP A 329 -17.11 9.71 -26.62
C TRP A 329 -17.00 10.28 -25.22
N HIS A 330 -17.30 11.57 -25.09
CA HIS A 330 -17.29 12.32 -23.84
C HIS A 330 -18.67 12.90 -23.58
N ASN A 331 -19.05 13.05 -22.31
CA ASN A 331 -20.30 13.71 -21.90
C ASN A 331 -20.26 15.26 -22.05
N ASP A 332 -19.65 15.76 -23.11
CA ASP A 332 -19.41 17.20 -23.36
C ASP A 332 -20.30 17.79 -24.48
N GLY A 333 -21.13 16.96 -25.11
CA GLY A 333 -22.04 17.35 -26.19
C GLY A 333 -21.41 17.47 -27.58
N LYS A 334 -20.12 17.16 -27.74
CA LYS A 334 -19.42 17.22 -29.06
C LYS A 334 -19.60 15.96 -29.91
N GLY A 335 -20.16 14.89 -29.33
CA GLY A 335 -20.41 13.64 -30.03
C GLY A 335 -19.20 12.70 -30.03
N GLU A 336 -19.21 11.73 -30.94
CA GLU A 336 -18.16 10.72 -31.05
C GLU A 336 -16.99 11.23 -31.91
N GLN A 337 -15.76 10.92 -31.49
CA GLN A 337 -14.53 11.24 -32.20
C GLN A 337 -13.62 10.02 -32.34
N THR A 338 -12.63 10.11 -33.22
CA THR A 338 -11.63 9.05 -33.38
C THR A 338 -10.64 9.08 -32.21
N ILE A 339 -10.04 7.93 -31.89
CA ILE A 339 -8.97 7.89 -30.89
C ILE A 339 -7.76 8.76 -31.28
N ALA A 340 -7.47 8.88 -32.58
CA ALA A 340 -6.38 9.70 -33.07
C ALA A 340 -6.62 11.19 -32.76
N ASP A 341 -7.81 11.69 -33.08
CA ASP A 341 -8.19 13.09 -32.80
C ASP A 341 -8.23 13.36 -31.29
N ASN A 342 -8.76 12.41 -30.50
CA ASN A 342 -8.78 12.50 -29.04
C ASN A 342 -7.37 12.67 -28.46
N ILE A 343 -6.41 11.82 -28.87
CA ILE A 343 -5.05 11.88 -28.37
C ILE A 343 -4.35 13.18 -28.80
N VAL A 344 -4.56 13.64 -30.03
CA VAL A 344 -4.02 14.94 -30.48
C VAL A 344 -4.57 16.09 -29.64
N ALA A 345 -5.87 16.10 -29.36
CA ALA A 345 -6.50 17.12 -28.52
C ALA A 345 -5.94 17.12 -27.09
N MET A 346 -5.79 15.94 -26.47
CA MET A 346 -5.21 15.80 -25.14
C MET A 346 -3.74 16.23 -25.10
N ALA A 347 -2.94 15.79 -26.08
CA ALA A 347 -1.53 16.17 -26.19
C ALA A 347 -1.35 17.69 -26.36
N GLY A 348 -2.25 18.34 -27.12
CA GLY A 348 -2.26 19.81 -27.27
C GLY A 348 -2.57 20.58 -25.99
N GLN A 349 -3.10 19.92 -24.96
CA GLN A 349 -3.37 20.48 -23.64
C GLN A 349 -2.31 20.09 -22.59
N ALA A 350 -1.35 19.22 -22.92
CA ALA A 350 -0.38 18.66 -21.98
C ALA A 350 0.41 19.75 -21.23
N ASP A 351 0.90 20.77 -21.94
CA ASP A 351 1.67 21.89 -21.35
C ASP A 351 0.85 22.77 -20.39
N THR A 352 -0.48 22.65 -20.42
CA THR A 352 -1.37 23.37 -19.49
C THR A 352 -1.58 22.62 -18.18
N ILE A 353 -1.15 21.35 -18.11
CA ILE A 353 -1.31 20.47 -16.95
C ILE A 353 0.04 20.32 -16.26
N GLU A 354 0.16 20.87 -15.05
CA GLU A 354 1.36 20.74 -14.20
C GLU A 354 1.47 19.32 -13.60
N SER A 355 0.33 18.74 -13.20
CA SER A 355 0.28 17.37 -12.72
C SER A 355 -1.10 16.74 -12.92
N MET A 356 -1.10 15.45 -13.23
CA MET A 356 -2.29 14.62 -13.34
C MET A 356 -2.04 13.30 -12.60
N ARG A 357 -3.02 12.82 -11.83
CA ARG A 357 -2.95 11.52 -11.15
C ARG A 357 -4.31 10.84 -11.15
N TYR A 358 -4.36 9.60 -11.61
CA TYR A 358 -5.56 8.77 -11.56
C TYR A 358 -5.59 7.92 -10.29
N ASP A 359 -6.64 8.07 -9.49
CA ASP A 359 -6.96 7.20 -8.36
C ASP A 359 -8.21 6.37 -8.68
N ILE A 360 -7.99 5.07 -8.93
CA ILE A 360 -9.05 4.14 -9.33
C ILE A 360 -9.84 3.75 -8.09
N THR A 361 -11.14 4.02 -8.10
CA THR A 361 -12.03 3.77 -6.96
C THR A 361 -12.77 2.46 -7.08
N ARG A 362 -13.23 2.09 -8.28
CA ARG A 362 -13.95 0.84 -8.56
C ARG A 362 -13.69 0.37 -9.98
N GLN A 363 -13.73 -0.94 -10.17
CA GLN A 363 -13.64 -1.55 -11.50
C GLN A 363 -14.52 -2.79 -11.60
N PHE A 364 -15.33 -2.85 -12.65
CA PHE A 364 -16.22 -3.94 -12.99
C PHE A 364 -15.88 -4.46 -14.38
N THR A 365 -16.06 -5.75 -14.61
CA THR A 365 -15.72 -6.37 -15.90
C THR A 365 -16.74 -7.36 -16.38
N ARG A 366 -16.82 -7.44 -17.70
CA ARG A 366 -17.39 -8.53 -18.48
C ARG A 366 -16.37 -8.95 -19.55
N PRO A 367 -16.51 -10.11 -20.20
CA PRO A 367 -15.62 -10.48 -21.30
C PRO A 367 -15.54 -9.35 -22.35
N GLY A 368 -14.33 -8.83 -22.58
CA GLY A 368 -14.08 -7.74 -23.54
C GLY A 368 -14.52 -6.34 -23.09
N GLU A 369 -15.04 -6.16 -21.87
CA GLU A 369 -15.57 -4.87 -21.40
C GLU A 369 -15.12 -4.54 -19.97
N VAL A 370 -14.75 -3.28 -19.75
CA VAL A 370 -14.37 -2.75 -18.43
C VAL A 370 -15.20 -1.50 -18.17
N LEU A 371 -15.83 -1.43 -17.00
CA LEU A 371 -16.36 -0.18 -16.45
C LEU A 371 -15.50 0.21 -15.25
N GLN A 372 -14.92 1.40 -15.29
CA GLN A 372 -14.00 1.90 -14.28
C GLN A 372 -14.45 3.25 -13.74
N GLN A 373 -14.48 3.38 -12.42
CA GLN A 373 -14.64 4.67 -11.76
C GLN A 373 -13.29 5.10 -11.18
N HIS A 374 -12.96 6.37 -11.33
CA HIS A 374 -11.72 6.94 -10.82
C HIS A 374 -11.86 8.44 -10.56
N VAL A 375 -10.94 8.98 -9.78
CA VAL A 375 -10.78 10.41 -9.58
C VAL A 375 -9.46 10.83 -10.23
N VAL A 376 -9.49 11.86 -11.08
CA VAL A 376 -8.29 12.47 -11.64
C VAL A 376 -7.98 13.72 -10.86
N HIS A 377 -6.86 13.73 -10.14
CA HIS A 377 -6.35 14.92 -9.47
C HIS A 377 -5.54 15.72 -10.48
N VAL A 378 -5.98 16.94 -10.79
CA VAL A 378 -5.37 17.79 -11.81
C VAL A 378 -4.92 19.11 -11.19
N ALA A 379 -3.68 19.49 -11.46
CA ALA A 379 -3.16 20.84 -11.25
C ALA A 379 -2.78 21.41 -12.62
N ALA A 380 -3.34 22.56 -12.96
CA ALA A 380 -3.01 23.27 -14.19
C ALA A 380 -1.89 24.30 -13.96
N ALA A 381 -1.08 24.56 -14.98
CA ALA A 381 0.01 25.53 -14.94
C ALA A 381 -0.44 26.96 -14.58
N GLY A 382 -1.73 27.27 -14.77
CA GLY A 382 -2.37 28.53 -14.35
C GLY A 382 -2.75 28.59 -12.86
N GLY A 383 -2.38 27.60 -12.04
CA GLY A 383 -2.67 27.54 -10.60
C GLY A 383 -4.03 26.93 -10.24
N VAL A 384 -4.89 26.62 -11.23
CA VAL A 384 -6.17 25.94 -11.00
C VAL A 384 -5.91 24.50 -10.54
N ARG A 385 -6.52 24.10 -9.43
CA ARG A 385 -6.48 22.71 -8.92
C ARG A 385 -7.89 22.18 -8.75
N GLY A 386 -8.06 20.89 -8.95
CA GLY A 386 -9.35 20.23 -8.75
C GLY A 386 -9.30 18.74 -9.00
N GLN A 387 -10.48 18.15 -8.96
CA GLN A 387 -10.69 16.72 -9.11
C GLN A 387 -11.68 16.47 -10.24
N VAL A 388 -11.36 15.56 -11.15
CA VAL A 388 -12.31 15.06 -12.15
C VAL A 388 -12.86 13.73 -11.63
N PHE A 389 -14.14 13.66 -11.33
CA PHE A 389 -14.81 12.40 -11.01
C PHE A 389 -15.25 11.76 -12.32
N ALA A 390 -14.66 10.61 -12.65
CA ALA A 390 -14.87 9.95 -13.93
C ALA A 390 -15.44 8.54 -13.77
N ALA A 391 -16.37 8.19 -14.65
CA ALA A 391 -16.80 6.83 -14.93
C ALA A 391 -16.55 6.54 -16.41
N VAL A 392 -15.68 5.58 -16.70
CA VAL A 392 -15.20 5.27 -18.05
C VAL A 392 -15.50 3.83 -18.40
N TYR A 393 -16.14 3.64 -19.54
CA TYR A 393 -16.34 2.34 -20.16
C TYR A 393 -15.29 2.12 -21.27
N PHE A 394 -14.67 0.95 -21.26
CA PHE A 394 -13.75 0.46 -22.28
C PHE A 394 -14.30 -0.82 -22.91
N ARG A 395 -14.22 -0.91 -24.24
CA ARG A 395 -14.38 -2.19 -24.98
C ARG A 395 -13.06 -2.59 -25.62
N PHE A 396 -12.79 -3.88 -25.59
CA PHE A 396 -11.61 -4.51 -26.17
C PHE A 396 -12.02 -5.52 -27.25
N ASP A 397 -11.21 -5.67 -28.29
CA ASP A 397 -11.33 -6.79 -29.24
C ASP A 397 -10.61 -8.05 -28.74
N ASP A 398 -10.60 -9.11 -29.55
CA ASP A 398 -10.00 -10.41 -29.21
C ASP A 398 -8.45 -10.36 -29.13
N ASP A 399 -7.82 -9.40 -29.82
CA ASP A 399 -6.40 -9.08 -29.69
C ASP A 399 -6.13 -8.18 -28.46
N GLY A 400 -7.22 -7.74 -27.82
CA GLY A 400 -7.28 -6.90 -26.64
C GLY A 400 -6.83 -5.46 -26.90
N LEU A 401 -7.01 -4.95 -28.12
CA LEU A 401 -6.91 -3.53 -28.40
C LEU A 401 -8.21 -2.84 -27.98
N ILE A 402 -8.09 -1.61 -27.46
CA ILE A 402 -9.25 -0.80 -27.12
C ILE A 402 -9.96 -0.40 -28.42
N THR A 403 -11.24 -0.74 -28.55
CA THR A 403 -12.09 -0.39 -29.69
C THR A 403 -13.10 0.71 -29.37
N ARG A 404 -13.41 0.94 -28.09
CA ARG A 404 -14.36 1.95 -27.64
C ARG A 404 -13.98 2.52 -26.28
N ILE A 405 -14.09 3.83 -26.14
CA ILE A 405 -14.00 4.55 -24.86
C ILE A 405 -15.23 5.45 -24.72
N GLU A 406 -15.92 5.36 -23.58
CA GLU A 406 -17.00 6.27 -23.21
C GLU A 406 -16.71 6.84 -21.84
N GLU A 407 -16.58 8.16 -21.74
CA GLU A 407 -16.22 8.84 -20.49
C GLU A 407 -17.35 9.78 -20.05
N TYR A 408 -17.78 9.58 -18.81
CA TYR A 408 -18.58 10.52 -18.04
C TYR A 408 -17.67 11.17 -17.01
N ALA A 409 -17.38 12.45 -17.19
CA ALA A 409 -16.52 13.21 -16.32
C ALA A 409 -17.23 14.47 -15.78
N ASP A 410 -16.96 14.81 -14.53
CA ASP A 410 -17.34 16.08 -13.92
C ASP A 410 -16.16 16.66 -13.15
N PHE A 411 -15.86 17.95 -13.39
CA PHE A 411 -14.75 18.64 -12.74
C PHE A 411 -15.22 19.44 -11.53
N VAL A 412 -14.61 19.16 -10.39
CA VAL A 412 -14.85 19.86 -9.13
C VAL A 412 -13.60 20.66 -8.76
N PRO A 413 -13.64 22.01 -8.76
CA PRO A 413 -12.51 22.82 -8.35
C PRO A 413 -12.23 22.65 -6.85
N GLU A 414 -10.95 22.66 -6.48
CA GLU A 414 -10.54 22.71 -5.08
C GLU A 414 -10.97 24.07 -4.49
N ARG A 415 -11.67 24.06 -3.35
CA ARG A 415 -12.12 25.32 -2.73
C ARG A 415 -10.91 26.07 -2.19
N GLU A 416 -10.73 27.33 -2.61
CA GLU A 416 -9.86 28.25 -1.88
C GLU A 416 -10.37 28.36 -0.44
N ALA A 417 -9.48 28.13 0.53
CA ALA A 417 -9.78 28.39 1.93
C ALA A 417 -10.15 29.87 2.05
N ALA A 418 -11.43 30.16 2.26
CA ALA A 418 -11.89 31.51 2.54
C ALA A 418 -11.10 32.01 3.76
N GLY A 419 -10.28 33.03 3.53
CA GLY A 419 -9.46 33.64 4.57
C GLY A 419 -10.33 34.04 5.75
N ALA A 420 -9.95 33.55 6.93
CA ALA A 420 -10.40 34.12 8.18
C ALA A 420 -9.97 35.59 8.21
N ALA A 421 -10.95 36.49 8.12
CA ALA A 421 -10.82 37.90 8.43
C ALA A 421 -11.51 38.18 9.77
#